data_AF-A0A5E4EMY5-F1
#
_entry.id   AF-A0A5E4EMY5-F1
#
_cell.length_a   1.000
_cell.length_b   1.000
_cell.length_c   1.000
_cell.angle_alpha   90.00
_cell.angle_beta   90.00
_cell.angle_gamma   90.00
#
_symmetry.space_group_name_H-M   'P 1'
#
loop_
_entity.id
_entity.type
_entity.pdbx_description
1 polymer ?
#
loop_
_entity_poly.entity_id
_entity_poly.type
_entity_poly.pdbx_seq_one_letter_code
_entity_poly.pdbx_strand_id
1 'polypeptide(L)'
;MEEMVTLSGAHSIGESHCSAFSKRLYSFSARFPQDPSMDGAYAETLKSKCPRPRNLTDSVDPVVVFDLSTPALLDNNYYKNLVSHRGLLASDQELWSSGLTRKMVKYNRNHPDAWASKFAAAMVKMGYIDVMGFNSIDNMQNEEGQITELYIPRKCSATNRLITSKDHASVQINIGHLDENGIYTGQFSTFALCGYVRAQGEADSGLDRLWQKKKSEVKQQ
;
A
#
# COMPACT_ATOMS: atom_id res chain seq x y z
N MET A 1 10.07 6.35 7.85
CA MET A 1 9.47 7.56 7.26
C MET A 1 10.13 7.96 5.95
N GLU A 2 11.47 8.03 5.89
CA GLU A 2 12.19 8.34 4.64
C GLU A 2 11.90 7.37 3.49
N GLU A 3 11.85 6.07 3.77
CA GLU A 3 11.51 5.04 2.78
C GLU A 3 10.09 5.23 2.22
N MET A 4 9.12 5.61 3.06
CA MET A 4 7.76 5.92 2.61
C MET A 4 7.75 7.10 1.64
N VAL A 5 8.42 8.22 1.99
CA VAL A 5 8.53 9.40 1.10
C VAL A 5 9.25 9.06 -0.22
N THR A 6 10.26 8.19 -0.14
CA THR A 6 11.03 7.76 -1.31
C THR A 6 10.18 6.88 -2.22
N LEU A 7 9.49 5.87 -1.67
CA LEU A 7 8.63 4.94 -2.40
C LEU A 7 7.40 5.62 -2.99
N SER A 8 6.87 6.68 -2.37
CA SER A 8 5.81 7.50 -2.98
C SER A 8 6.24 8.14 -4.30
N GLY A 9 7.55 8.26 -4.57
CA GLY A 9 8.08 8.65 -5.88
C GLY A 9 7.70 7.71 -7.02
N ALA A 10 7.20 6.51 -6.75
CA ALA A 10 6.63 5.62 -7.76
C ALA A 10 5.45 6.26 -8.51
N HIS A 11 4.72 7.18 -7.87
CA HIS A 11 3.68 8.00 -8.50
C HIS A 11 4.25 9.03 -9.49
N SER A 12 5.52 8.95 -9.90
CA SER A 12 6.01 9.65 -11.09
C SER A 12 5.48 9.03 -12.39
N ILE A 13 5.00 7.79 -12.35
CA ILE A 13 4.41 7.07 -13.48
C ILE A 13 3.07 6.45 -13.10
N GLY A 14 2.37 5.93 -14.10
CA GLY A 14 1.11 5.20 -13.92
C GLY A 14 -0.10 6.10 -13.82
N GLU A 15 -1.22 5.50 -13.46
CA GLU A 15 -2.56 6.10 -13.52
C GLU A 15 -3.32 5.90 -12.22
N SER A 16 -4.24 6.82 -11.95
CA SER A 16 -5.21 6.71 -10.86
C SER A 16 -6.61 6.95 -11.41
N HIS A 17 -7.54 6.13 -10.94
CA HIS A 17 -8.96 6.37 -11.13
C HIS A 17 -9.40 7.69 -10.48
N CYS A 18 -10.35 8.39 -11.11
CA CYS A 18 -10.92 9.63 -10.62
C CYS A 18 -11.56 9.47 -9.24
N SER A 19 -12.18 8.31 -8.98
CA SER A 19 -12.77 7.99 -7.67
C SER A 19 -11.80 8.15 -6.50
N ALA A 20 -10.51 7.87 -6.70
CA ALA A 20 -9.47 7.94 -5.66
C ALA A 20 -9.19 9.37 -5.16
N PHE A 21 -9.46 10.41 -5.97
CA PHE A 21 -9.21 11.81 -5.61
C PHE A 21 -10.40 12.75 -5.83
N SER A 22 -11.55 12.25 -6.30
CA SER A 22 -12.78 13.02 -6.56
C SER A 22 -13.21 13.94 -5.41
N LYS A 23 -13.04 13.49 -4.16
CA LYS A 23 -13.34 14.31 -2.96
C LYS A 23 -12.52 15.60 -2.94
N ARG A 24 -11.26 15.57 -3.40
CA ARG A 24 -10.40 16.76 -3.48
C ARG A 24 -10.90 17.78 -4.50
N LEU A 25 -11.62 17.33 -5.54
CA LEU A 25 -12.12 18.22 -6.60
C LEU A 25 -13.50 18.81 -6.29
N TYR A 26 -14.36 18.07 -5.59
CA TYR A 26 -15.80 18.36 -5.58
C TYR A 26 -16.49 18.34 -4.21
N SER A 27 -15.87 17.75 -3.18
CA SER A 27 -16.49 17.54 -1.87
C SER A 27 -15.47 17.44 -0.75
N PHE A 28 -14.52 18.37 -0.72
CA PHE A 28 -13.38 18.28 0.21
C PHE A 28 -13.82 18.50 1.67
N SER A 29 -14.60 19.55 1.93
CA SER A 29 -15.20 19.80 3.25
C SER A 29 -16.43 20.70 3.16
N ALA A 30 -17.17 20.86 4.27
CA ALA A 30 -18.30 21.79 4.35
C ALA A 30 -17.90 23.25 4.04
N ARG A 31 -16.66 23.63 4.34
CA ARG A 31 -16.13 24.99 4.13
C ARG A 31 -15.47 25.19 2.78
N PHE A 32 -14.92 24.12 2.20
CA PHE A 32 -14.14 24.16 0.97
C PHE A 32 -14.66 23.10 -0.01
N PRO A 33 -15.33 23.50 -1.11
CA PRO A 33 -15.81 22.57 -2.14
C PRO A 33 -14.66 21.80 -2.83
N GLN A 34 -13.52 22.46 -3.02
CA GLN A 34 -12.27 21.89 -3.54
C GLN A 34 -11.21 21.94 -2.45
N ASP A 35 -10.29 20.98 -2.46
CA ASP A 35 -9.10 20.98 -1.61
C ASP A 35 -8.27 22.26 -1.79
N PRO A 36 -8.13 23.10 -0.75
CA PRO A 36 -7.39 24.36 -0.83
C PRO A 36 -5.87 24.16 -0.96
N SER A 37 -5.36 22.94 -0.71
CA SER A 37 -3.94 22.61 -0.89
C SER A 37 -3.57 22.28 -2.34
N MET A 38 -4.55 22.16 -3.24
CA MET A 38 -4.36 21.86 -4.66
C MET A 38 -4.31 23.13 -5.49
N ASP A 39 -3.34 23.22 -6.42
CA ASP A 39 -3.22 24.28 -7.41
C ASP A 39 -4.53 24.43 -8.20
N GLY A 40 -5.06 25.65 -8.28
CA GLY A 40 -6.38 25.90 -8.88
C GLY A 40 -6.44 25.54 -10.36
N ALA A 41 -5.40 25.91 -11.13
CA ALA A 41 -5.34 25.59 -12.56
C ALA A 41 -5.20 24.08 -12.81
N TYR A 42 -4.45 23.40 -11.94
CA TYR A 42 -4.35 21.94 -11.96
C TYR A 42 -5.69 21.27 -11.64
N ALA A 43 -6.40 21.76 -10.62
CA ALA A 43 -7.72 21.25 -10.27
C ALA A 43 -8.73 21.39 -11.43
N GLU A 44 -8.75 22.51 -12.14
CA GLU A 44 -9.60 22.68 -13.33
C GLU A 44 -9.22 21.70 -14.45
N THR A 45 -7.92 21.47 -14.67
CA THR A 45 -7.44 20.45 -15.62
C THR A 45 -7.88 19.03 -15.22
N LEU A 46 -7.90 18.72 -13.91
CA LEU A 46 -8.38 17.43 -13.43
C LEU A 46 -9.90 17.32 -13.55
N LYS A 47 -10.67 18.39 -13.29
CA LYS A 47 -12.13 18.39 -13.45
C LYS A 47 -12.56 18.16 -14.90
N SER A 48 -11.81 18.65 -15.88
CA SER A 48 -12.11 18.38 -17.30
C SER A 48 -11.91 16.91 -17.68
N LYS A 49 -10.97 16.21 -17.02
CA LYS A 49 -10.71 14.78 -17.22
C LYS A 49 -11.60 13.88 -16.34
N CYS A 50 -11.97 14.37 -15.17
CA CYS A 50 -12.78 13.70 -14.16
C CYS A 50 -14.06 14.50 -13.89
N PRO A 51 -15.02 14.55 -14.83
CA PRO A 51 -16.25 15.30 -14.64
C PRO A 51 -17.05 14.73 -13.45
N ARG A 52 -17.78 15.59 -12.75
CA ARG A 52 -18.68 15.15 -11.68
C ARG A 52 -19.72 14.18 -12.25
N PRO A 53 -19.90 12.98 -11.66
CA PRO A 53 -20.93 12.04 -12.12
C PRO A 53 -22.29 12.73 -12.09
N ARG A 54 -22.98 12.77 -13.24
CA ARG A 54 -24.30 13.42 -13.35
C ARG A 54 -25.42 12.51 -12.83
N ASN A 55 -25.26 11.19 -12.97
CA ASN A 55 -26.18 10.16 -12.49
C ASN A 55 -25.43 9.04 -11.78
N LEU A 56 -26.06 8.42 -10.78
CA LEU A 56 -25.52 7.26 -10.04
C LEU A 56 -25.33 6.01 -10.91
N THR A 57 -25.88 6.00 -12.13
CA THR A 57 -25.82 4.89 -13.09
C THR A 57 -24.69 5.02 -14.11
N ASP A 58 -23.99 6.17 -14.17
CA ASP A 58 -22.79 6.32 -15.01
C ASP A 58 -21.62 5.58 -14.33
N SER A 59 -21.45 4.29 -14.66
CA SER A 59 -20.44 3.43 -14.04
C SER A 59 -19.01 3.62 -14.59
N VAL A 60 -18.74 4.71 -15.31
CA VAL A 60 -17.42 4.94 -15.88
C VAL A 60 -16.61 5.73 -14.86
N ASP A 61 -15.49 5.14 -14.42
CA ASP A 61 -14.51 5.78 -13.53
C ASP A 61 -13.23 6.07 -14.33
N PRO A 62 -13.12 7.25 -14.97
CA PRO A 62 -11.99 7.57 -15.83
C PRO A 62 -10.68 7.53 -15.06
N VAL A 63 -9.58 7.40 -15.80
CA VAL A 63 -8.23 7.39 -15.24
C VAL A 63 -7.47 8.64 -15.64
N VAL A 64 -6.56 9.08 -14.77
CA VAL A 64 -5.63 10.18 -15.03
C VAL A 64 -4.24 9.74 -14.62
N VAL A 65 -3.24 10.05 -15.45
CA VAL A 65 -1.83 9.81 -15.12
C VAL A 65 -1.41 10.63 -13.91
N PHE A 66 -0.57 10.06 -13.03
CA PHE A 66 -0.11 10.76 -11.83
C PHE A 66 0.76 11.98 -12.14
N ASP A 67 1.57 11.92 -13.19
CA ASP A 67 2.41 13.00 -13.65
C ASP A 67 2.02 13.45 -15.07
N LEU A 68 1.40 14.62 -15.19
CA LEU A 68 1.02 15.17 -16.50
C LEU A 68 2.22 15.67 -17.32
N SER A 69 3.39 15.88 -16.70
CA SER A 69 4.57 16.45 -17.37
C SER A 69 5.44 15.35 -17.98
N THR A 70 5.63 14.25 -17.26
CA THR A 70 6.51 13.14 -17.64
C THR A 70 5.83 11.77 -17.42
N PRO A 71 4.64 11.52 -18.01
CA PRO A 71 3.76 10.39 -17.65
C PRO A 71 4.37 8.99 -17.84
N ALA A 72 5.38 8.86 -18.70
CA ALA A 72 6.04 7.60 -19.02
C ALA A 72 7.47 7.50 -18.48
N LEU A 73 7.93 8.47 -17.68
CA LEU A 73 9.29 8.51 -17.16
C LEU A 73 9.26 8.45 -15.63
N LEU A 74 9.91 7.43 -15.07
CA LEU A 74 10.16 7.34 -13.64
C LEU A 74 11.30 8.27 -13.28
N ASP A 75 10.96 9.49 -12.87
CA ASP A 75 11.91 10.52 -12.46
C ASP A 75 11.47 11.22 -11.17
N ASN A 76 12.17 12.30 -10.81
CA ASN A 76 11.85 13.06 -9.61
C ASN A 76 10.82 14.18 -9.85
N ASN A 77 10.16 14.21 -11.01
CA ASN A 77 9.17 15.23 -11.34
C ASN A 77 7.92 15.12 -10.45
N TYR A 78 7.61 13.92 -9.95
CA TYR A 78 6.68 13.73 -8.83
C TYR A 78 6.90 14.74 -7.69
N TYR A 79 8.13 14.89 -7.20
CA TYR A 79 8.43 15.83 -6.10
C TYR A 79 8.36 17.29 -6.54
N LYS A 80 8.62 17.60 -7.82
CA LYS A 80 8.42 18.96 -8.37
C LYS A 80 6.93 19.31 -8.39
N ASN A 81 6.08 18.35 -8.70
CA ASN A 81 4.62 18.50 -8.66
C ASN A 81 4.13 18.74 -7.24
N LEU A 82 4.63 18.00 -6.23
CA LEU A 82 4.23 18.22 -4.83
C LEU A 82 4.51 19.64 -4.33
N VAL A 83 5.70 20.18 -4.65
CA VAL A 83 6.09 21.55 -4.31
C VAL A 83 5.21 22.58 -5.00
N SER A 84 4.74 22.26 -6.21
CA SER A 84 3.84 23.10 -7.01
C SER A 84 2.37 22.93 -6.64
N HIS A 85 2.04 22.24 -5.54
CA HIS A 85 0.67 21.94 -5.14
C HIS A 85 -0.12 21.09 -6.16
N ARG A 86 0.61 20.24 -6.91
CA ARG A 86 0.09 19.38 -7.98
C ARG A 86 0.18 17.88 -7.67
N GLY A 87 0.24 17.50 -6.38
CA GLY A 87 0.07 16.09 -6.00
C GLY A 87 -1.35 15.63 -6.32
N LEU A 88 -1.51 14.48 -6.97
CA LEU A 88 -2.83 13.98 -7.40
C LEU A 88 -3.66 13.48 -6.21
N LEU A 89 -3.10 12.60 -5.38
CA LEU A 89 -3.78 12.08 -4.20
C LEU A 89 -3.58 12.99 -2.99
N ALA A 90 -4.50 12.91 -2.03
CA ALA A 90 -4.37 13.65 -0.77
C ALA A 90 -3.12 13.20 0.01
N SER A 91 -2.82 11.90 -0.01
CA SER A 91 -1.63 11.31 0.58
C SER A 91 -0.34 11.84 -0.03
N ASP A 92 -0.33 12.15 -1.33
CA ASP A 92 0.84 12.74 -2.01
C ASP A 92 1.08 14.17 -1.51
N GLN A 93 0.02 14.99 -1.51
CA GLN A 93 0.14 16.39 -1.12
C GLN A 93 0.49 16.55 0.36
N GLU A 94 0.09 15.60 1.21
CA GLU A 94 0.43 15.57 2.63
C GLU A 94 1.94 15.44 2.88
N LEU A 95 2.68 14.77 1.98
CA LEU A 95 4.15 14.68 2.09
C LEU A 95 4.82 16.05 2.03
N TRP A 96 4.24 16.99 1.28
CA TRP A 96 4.70 18.38 1.24
C TRP A 96 4.13 19.22 2.38
N SER A 97 2.86 19.03 2.72
CA SER A 97 2.17 19.78 3.78
C SER A 97 2.77 19.54 5.16
N SER A 98 3.17 18.30 5.48
CA SER A 98 3.73 17.96 6.79
C SER A 98 5.19 18.43 6.95
N GLY A 99 5.47 19.11 8.07
CA GLY A 99 6.83 19.53 8.41
C GLY A 99 7.82 18.37 8.59
N LEU A 100 7.33 17.17 8.90
CA LEU A 100 8.15 15.97 9.11
C LEU A 100 8.73 15.43 7.81
N THR A 101 7.97 15.49 6.71
CA THR A 101 8.33 14.91 5.40
C THR A 101 8.79 15.97 4.39
N ARG A 102 8.43 17.24 4.59
CA ARG A 102 8.75 18.36 3.67
C ARG A 102 10.24 18.47 3.34
N LYS A 103 11.13 18.23 4.31
CA LYS A 103 12.59 18.27 4.09
C LYS A 103 13.04 17.17 3.12
N MET A 104 12.48 15.96 3.24
CA MET A 104 12.78 14.84 2.35
C MET A 104 12.24 15.08 0.94
N VAL A 105 11.04 15.65 0.81
CA VAL A 105 10.48 16.06 -0.50
C VAL A 105 11.40 17.06 -1.21
N LYS A 106 11.88 18.09 -0.49
CA LYS A 106 12.86 19.05 -1.04
C LYS A 106 14.16 18.37 -1.47
N TYR A 107 14.64 17.41 -0.68
CA TYR A 107 15.86 16.69 -0.98
C TYR A 107 15.71 15.86 -2.27
N ASN A 108 14.67 15.04 -2.39
CA ASN A 108 14.43 14.20 -3.56
C ASN A 108 14.16 15.02 -4.84
N ARG A 109 13.49 16.17 -4.70
CA ARG A 109 13.34 17.16 -5.79
C ARG A 109 14.66 17.67 -6.33
N ASN A 110 15.63 17.93 -5.46
CA ASN A 110 16.89 18.59 -5.83
C ASN A 110 18.02 17.60 -6.18
N HIS A 111 17.86 16.31 -5.86
CA HIS A 111 18.89 15.28 -6.06
C HIS A 111 18.30 14.06 -6.78
N PRO A 112 18.06 14.12 -8.11
CA PRO A 112 17.43 13.03 -8.85
C PRO A 112 18.20 11.71 -8.76
N ASP A 113 19.52 11.72 -8.90
CA ASP A 113 20.33 10.49 -8.86
C ASP A 113 20.33 9.85 -7.46
N ALA A 114 20.36 10.69 -6.42
CA ALA A 114 20.28 10.22 -5.03
C ALA A 114 18.89 9.65 -4.73
N TRP A 115 17.83 10.28 -5.22
CA TRP A 115 16.48 9.72 -5.12
C TRP A 115 16.38 8.37 -5.84
N ALA A 116 16.85 8.27 -7.09
CA ALA A 116 16.79 7.02 -7.86
C ALA A 116 17.52 5.88 -7.15
N SER A 117 18.70 6.16 -6.60
CA SER A 117 19.48 5.20 -5.81
C SER A 117 18.73 4.75 -4.54
N LYS A 118 18.13 5.70 -3.80
CA LYS A 118 17.32 5.39 -2.60
C LYS A 118 16.05 4.62 -2.97
N PHE A 119 15.42 4.95 -4.10
CA PHE A 119 14.22 4.29 -4.59
C PHE A 119 14.51 2.83 -4.92
N ALA A 120 15.59 2.55 -5.65
CA ALA A 120 16.02 1.18 -5.92
C ALA A 120 16.28 0.38 -4.62
N ALA A 121 17.02 0.96 -3.67
CA ALA A 121 17.28 0.31 -2.38
C ALA A 121 15.99 0.06 -1.58
N ALA A 122 15.06 1.01 -1.57
CA ALA A 122 13.78 0.89 -0.87
C ALA A 122 12.87 -0.17 -1.52
N MET A 123 12.86 -0.28 -2.85
CA MET A 123 12.12 -1.33 -3.57
C MET A 123 12.66 -2.72 -3.26
N VAL A 124 13.99 -2.88 -3.27
CA VAL A 124 14.65 -4.13 -2.87
C VAL A 124 14.26 -4.49 -1.44
N LYS A 125 14.35 -3.54 -0.51
CA LYS A 125 13.97 -3.77 0.89
C LYS A 125 12.48 -4.11 1.06
N MET A 126 11.59 -3.43 0.33
CA MET A 126 10.15 -3.72 0.33
C MET A 126 9.87 -5.15 -0.15
N GLY A 127 10.62 -5.61 -1.16
CA GLY A 127 10.53 -6.98 -1.69
C GLY A 127 10.91 -8.06 -0.69
N TYR A 128 11.56 -7.74 0.43
CA TYR A 128 11.90 -8.69 1.50
C TYR A 128 10.90 -8.71 2.67
N ILE A 129 9.90 -7.84 2.69
CA ILE A 129 8.92 -7.80 3.78
C ILE A 129 8.09 -9.09 3.74
N ASP A 130 8.08 -9.82 4.85
CA ASP A 130 7.34 -11.08 5.06
C ASP A 130 7.61 -12.18 3.99
N VAL A 131 8.79 -12.15 3.36
CA VAL A 131 9.23 -13.25 2.50
C VAL A 131 9.49 -14.47 3.38
N MET A 132 8.67 -15.52 3.20
CA MET A 132 9.01 -16.83 3.76
C MET A 132 10.27 -17.33 3.07
N GLY A 133 11.32 -17.61 3.86
CA GLY A 133 12.60 -18.09 3.35
C GLY A 133 12.45 -19.32 2.45
N PHE A 134 13.48 -19.54 1.62
CA PHE A 134 13.63 -20.52 0.53
C PHE A 134 13.25 -22.00 0.79
N ASN A 135 12.73 -22.37 1.95
CA ASN A 135 12.39 -23.75 2.29
C ASN A 135 10.94 -24.16 1.93
N SER A 136 10.23 -23.35 1.13
CA SER A 136 8.85 -23.66 0.71
C SER A 136 8.52 -23.07 -0.66
N ILE A 137 9.36 -23.33 -1.67
CA ILE A 137 9.09 -22.91 -3.05
C ILE A 137 8.16 -23.94 -3.72
N ASP A 138 6.85 -23.67 -3.68
CA ASP A 138 5.95 -24.20 -4.71
C ASP A 138 6.12 -23.30 -5.94
N ASN A 139 6.80 -23.79 -6.98
CA ASN A 139 6.94 -23.07 -8.24
C ASN A 139 5.55 -22.92 -8.89
N MET A 140 5.08 -21.68 -9.09
CA MET A 140 3.82 -21.48 -9.82
C MET A 140 4.03 -21.82 -11.30
N GLN A 141 3.27 -22.80 -11.78
CA GLN A 141 3.23 -23.17 -13.19
C GLN A 141 1.95 -22.63 -13.81
N ASN A 142 2.03 -22.07 -15.02
CA ASN A 142 0.83 -21.80 -15.82
C ASN A 142 0.20 -23.14 -16.26
N GLU A 143 -0.97 -23.09 -16.89
CA GLU A 143 -1.68 -24.30 -17.38
C GLU A 143 -0.86 -25.11 -18.42
N GLU A 144 0.18 -24.50 -18.99
CA GLU A 144 1.12 -25.14 -19.92
C GLU A 144 2.37 -25.73 -19.22
N GLY A 145 2.42 -25.68 -17.88
CA GLY A 145 3.54 -26.19 -17.09
C GLY A 145 4.78 -25.28 -17.07
N GLN A 146 4.71 -24.09 -17.66
CA GLN A 146 5.78 -23.11 -17.62
C GLN A 146 5.78 -22.38 -16.28
N ILE A 147 6.97 -22.28 -15.68
CA ILE A 147 7.18 -21.54 -14.44
C ILE A 147 6.97 -20.05 -14.76
N THR A 148 5.93 -19.46 -14.20
CA THR A 148 5.71 -18.00 -14.26
C THR A 148 6.19 -17.36 -12.96
N GLU A 149 6.32 -16.03 -12.96
CA GLU A 149 6.91 -15.25 -11.86
C GLU A 149 6.48 -15.72 -10.47
N LEU A 150 7.42 -15.59 -9.52
CA LEU A 150 7.32 -16.06 -8.14
C LEU A 150 6.12 -15.42 -7.41
N TYR A 151 4.97 -16.06 -7.48
CA TYR A 151 3.85 -15.79 -6.57
C TYR A 151 4.09 -16.57 -5.29
N ILE A 152 4.16 -15.85 -4.18
CA ILE A 152 4.19 -16.42 -2.85
C ILE A 152 2.76 -16.34 -2.30
N PRO A 153 1.90 -17.36 -2.50
CA PRO A 153 0.56 -17.34 -1.97
C PRO A 153 0.58 -17.33 -0.44
N ARG A 154 -0.22 -16.45 0.17
CA ARG A 154 -0.47 -16.51 1.61
C ARG A 154 -1.26 -17.78 1.91
N LYS A 155 -0.75 -18.62 2.82
CA LYS A 155 -1.42 -19.84 3.28
C LYS A 155 -2.16 -19.55 4.59
N CYS A 156 -3.35 -20.12 4.74
CA CYS A 156 -4.07 -20.13 6.00
C CYS A 156 -3.26 -20.95 7.01
N SER A 157 -2.89 -20.34 8.13
CA SER A 157 -2.11 -20.98 9.19
C SER A 157 -2.83 -22.20 9.78
N ALA A 158 -4.17 -22.19 9.80
CA ALA A 158 -4.96 -23.27 10.41
C ALA A 158 -5.14 -24.49 9.50
N THR A 159 -5.25 -24.30 8.18
CA THR A 159 -5.62 -25.36 7.22
C THR A 159 -4.57 -25.63 6.16
N ASN A 160 -3.50 -24.83 6.11
CA ASN A 160 -2.50 -24.81 5.04
C ASN A 160 -3.05 -24.59 3.61
N ARG A 161 -4.34 -24.25 3.49
CA ARG A 161 -4.97 -23.90 2.21
C ARG A 161 -4.53 -22.51 1.77
N LEU A 162 -4.46 -22.29 0.47
CA LEU A 162 -4.16 -20.97 -0.09
C LEU A 162 -5.30 -19.99 0.20
N ILE A 163 -4.93 -18.79 0.65
CA ILE A 163 -5.84 -17.64 0.75
C ILE A 163 -5.87 -17.00 -0.62
N THR A 164 -7.03 -17.08 -1.28
CA THR A 164 -7.22 -16.51 -2.62
C THR A 164 -7.56 -15.02 -2.55
N SER A 165 -7.38 -14.30 -3.67
CA SER A 165 -7.77 -12.88 -3.78
C SER A 165 -9.27 -12.61 -3.57
N LYS A 166 -10.11 -13.63 -3.74
CA LYS A 166 -11.56 -13.56 -3.50
C LYS A 166 -11.96 -13.84 -2.05
N ASP A 167 -11.02 -14.22 -1.19
CA ASP A 167 -11.29 -14.47 0.23
C ASP A 167 -11.29 -13.16 1.04
N HIS A 168 -12.36 -12.39 0.89
CA HIS A 168 -12.57 -11.11 1.60
C HIS A 168 -12.79 -11.27 3.10
N ALA A 169 -13.01 -12.49 3.56
CA ALA A 169 -13.14 -12.82 4.97
C ALA A 169 -11.82 -13.32 5.57
N SER A 170 -10.71 -13.30 4.85
CA SER A 170 -9.41 -13.61 5.44
C SER A 170 -8.89 -12.47 6.33
N VAL A 171 -8.21 -12.82 7.42
CA VAL A 171 -7.58 -11.86 8.35
C VAL A 171 -6.19 -12.32 8.73
N GLN A 172 -5.36 -11.36 9.10
CA GLN A 172 -4.05 -11.57 9.67
C GLN A 172 -4.07 -11.06 11.11
N ILE A 173 -3.67 -11.90 12.05
CA ILE A 173 -3.68 -11.62 13.48
C ILE A 173 -2.23 -11.66 13.96
N ASN A 174 -1.77 -10.56 14.56
CA ASN A 174 -0.46 -10.47 15.20
C ASN A 174 -0.64 -10.67 16.70
N ILE A 175 -0.05 -11.73 17.24
CA ILE A 175 0.00 -12.01 18.67
C ILE A 175 1.31 -11.45 19.23
N GLY A 176 1.20 -10.43 20.08
CA GLY A 176 2.35 -9.79 20.70
C GLY A 176 3.03 -10.68 21.73
N HIS A 177 4.36 -10.66 21.74
CA HIS A 177 5.19 -11.39 22.70
C HIS A 177 5.36 -10.58 23.97
N LEU A 178 5.17 -11.23 25.11
CA LEU A 178 5.30 -10.64 26.44
C LEU A 178 6.60 -11.11 27.10
N ASP A 179 7.14 -10.27 27.98
CA ASP A 179 8.20 -10.66 28.91
C ASP A 179 7.62 -11.34 30.17
N GLU A 180 8.49 -11.71 31.11
CA GLU A 180 8.10 -12.36 32.37
C GLU A 180 7.18 -11.51 33.25
N ASN A 181 7.11 -10.19 33.02
CA ASN A 181 6.24 -9.26 33.73
C ASN A 181 4.93 -8.99 32.96
N GLY A 182 4.70 -9.68 31.85
CA GLY A 182 3.53 -9.48 30.99
C GLY A 182 3.59 -8.21 30.14
N ILE A 183 4.77 -7.61 29.96
CA ILE A 183 4.96 -6.38 29.17
C ILE A 183 5.29 -6.74 27.72
N TYR A 184 4.63 -6.07 26.77
CA TYR A 184 4.88 -6.26 25.35
C TYR A 184 6.31 -5.88 24.96
N THR A 185 7.01 -6.82 24.34
CA THR A 185 8.45 -6.72 24.01
C THR A 185 8.74 -6.06 22.66
N GLY A 186 7.70 -5.74 21.88
CA GLY A 186 7.85 -5.25 20.51
C GLY A 186 7.97 -6.36 19.45
N GLN A 187 8.07 -7.63 19.86
CA GLN A 187 8.05 -8.80 18.97
C GLN A 187 6.65 -9.38 18.85
N PHE A 188 6.30 -10.01 17.72
CA PHE A 188 5.00 -10.63 17.51
C PHE A 188 5.09 -11.88 16.63
N SER A 189 4.11 -12.77 16.77
CA SER A 189 3.87 -13.89 15.86
C SER A 189 2.62 -13.61 15.02
N THR A 190 2.73 -13.81 13.72
CA THR A 190 1.62 -13.58 12.78
C THR A 190 0.93 -14.88 12.39
N PHE A 191 -0.41 -14.88 12.43
CA PHE A 191 -1.24 -15.98 11.94
C PHE A 191 -2.26 -15.45 10.93
N ALA A 192 -2.38 -16.13 9.80
CA ALA A 192 -3.37 -15.81 8.77
C ALA A 192 -4.51 -16.82 8.83
N LEU A 193 -5.75 -16.35 8.99
CA LEU A 193 -6.96 -17.18 8.99
C LEU A 193 -7.75 -16.91 7.73
N CYS A 194 -8.06 -17.96 6.96
CA CYS A 194 -8.92 -17.84 5.78
C CYS A 194 -10.39 -17.66 6.18
N GLY A 195 -11.19 -17.11 5.26
CA GLY A 195 -12.62 -16.92 5.44
C GLY A 195 -13.37 -18.23 5.70
N TYR A 196 -12.90 -19.36 5.16
CA TYR A 196 -13.49 -20.67 5.44
C TYR A 196 -13.47 -21.02 6.93
N VAL A 197 -12.31 -20.89 7.60
CA VAL A 197 -12.17 -21.18 9.04
C VAL A 197 -13.02 -20.23 9.87
N ARG A 198 -13.10 -18.96 9.46
CA ARG A 198 -13.96 -17.96 10.12
C ARG A 198 -15.45 -18.23 9.93
N ALA A 199 -15.86 -18.69 8.76
CA ALA A 199 -17.26 -19.03 8.46
C ALA A 199 -17.73 -20.27 9.23
N GLN A 200 -16.83 -21.19 9.57
CA GLN A 200 -17.12 -22.37 10.39
C GLN A 200 -17.12 -22.08 11.90
N GLY A 201 -16.76 -20.87 12.34
CA GLY A 201 -16.61 -20.55 13.76
C GLY A 201 -15.41 -21.22 14.43
N GLU A 202 -14.47 -21.75 13.64
CA GLU A 202 -13.26 -22.46 14.14
C GLU A 202 -12.04 -21.53 14.28
N ALA A 203 -12.22 -20.23 14.10
CA ALA A 203 -11.13 -19.26 14.12
C ALA A 203 -10.44 -19.20 15.49
N ASP A 204 -11.22 -19.16 16.57
CA ASP A 204 -10.69 -18.98 17.93
C ASP A 204 -9.95 -20.23 18.41
N SER A 205 -10.56 -21.41 18.25
CA SER A 205 -9.94 -22.70 18.59
C SER A 205 -8.72 -23.00 17.70
N GLY A 206 -8.80 -22.63 16.42
CA GLY A 206 -7.68 -22.72 15.49
C GLY A 206 -6.52 -21.83 15.91
N LEU A 207 -6.78 -20.59 16.32
CA LEU A 207 -5.77 -19.65 16.77
C LEU A 207 -5.10 -20.12 18.07
N ASP A 208 -5.87 -20.60 19.05
CA ASP A 208 -5.31 -21.12 20.29
C ASP A 208 -4.38 -22.32 20.02
N ARG A 209 -4.82 -23.29 19.21
CA ARG A 209 -3.98 -24.45 18.84
C ARG A 209 -2.68 -24.02 18.15
N LEU A 210 -2.76 -23.05 17.23
CA LEU A 210 -1.60 -22.52 16.53
C LEU A 210 -0.66 -21.79 17.48
N TRP A 211 -1.21 -21.02 18.41
CA TRP A 211 -0.44 -20.32 19.43
C TRP A 211 0.25 -21.29 20.37
N GLN A 212 -0.43 -22.32 20.89
CA GLN A 212 0.20 -23.32 21.77
C GLN A 212 1.40 -23.99 21.09
N LYS A 213 1.29 -24.29 19.78
CA LYS A 213 2.40 -24.83 19.01
C LYS A 213 3.55 -23.83 18.87
N LYS A 214 3.24 -22.55 18.58
CA LYS A 214 4.26 -21.52 18.36
C LYS A 214 4.93 -21.06 19.65
N LYS A 215 4.19 -21.05 20.75
CA LYS A 215 4.58 -20.58 22.09
C LYS A 215 5.86 -21.26 22.58
N SER A 216 6.00 -22.55 22.35
CA SER A 216 7.21 -23.32 22.71
C SER A 216 8.42 -22.94 21.85
N GLU A 217 8.22 -22.63 20.56
CA GLU A 217 9.27 -22.19 19.65
C GLU A 217 9.81 -20.80 20.01
N VAL A 218 8.92 -19.91 20.46
CA VAL A 218 9.27 -18.51 20.79
C VAL A 218 9.51 -18.27 22.29
N LYS A 219 9.54 -19.34 23.11
CA LYS A 219 9.75 -19.29 24.58
C LYS A 219 8.84 -18.29 25.30
N GLN A 220 7.57 -18.25 24.90
CA GLN A 220 6.55 -17.37 25.49
C GLN A 220 5.81 -18.07 26.64
N GLN A 221 5.42 -17.31 27.67
CA GLN A 221 4.73 -17.81 28.88
C GLN A 221 3.25 -18.09 28.69
#